data_AF-A0A7V7WYX1-F1
#
_entry.id   AF-A0A7V7WYX1-F1
#
_cell.length_a   1.000
_cell.length_b   1.000
_cell.length_c   1.000
_cell.angle_alpha   90.00
_cell.angle_beta   90.00
_cell.angle_gamma   90.00
#
_symmetry.space_group_name_H-M   'P 1'
#
loop_
_entity.id
_entity.type
_entity.pdbx_description
1 polymer ?
#
loop_
_entity_poly.entity_id
_entity_poly.type
_entity_poly.pdbx_seq_one_letter_code
_entity_poly.pdbx_strand_id
1 'polypeptide(L)' 'MLQLSDKWGPVLVSQPETGMGYQVASIILIDGSRYDQALIEAGYITRVRGRQDIPFNEDQIAEIIVTHDKWNFSADQ' A
#
# COMPACT_ATOMS: atom_id res chain seq x y z
N MET A 1 -0.89 10.90 2.76
CA MET A 1 -1.43 9.61 3.27
C MET A 1 -2.86 9.45 2.77
N LEU A 2 -3.27 8.21 2.51
CA LEU A 2 -4.61 7.86 2.03
C LEU A 2 -5.21 6.86 3.01
N GLN A 3 -6.35 7.20 3.62
CA GLN A 3 -7.08 6.30 4.50
C GLN A 3 -7.78 5.23 3.66
N LEU A 4 -7.65 3.97 4.06
CA LEU A 4 -8.41 2.85 3.49
C LEU A 4 -9.69 2.65 4.30
N SER A 5 -10.80 2.41 3.60
CA SER A 5 -12.05 2.04 4.22
C SER A 5 -12.04 0.59 4.70
N ASP A 6 -13.02 0.25 5.55
CA ASP A 6 -13.16 -1.06 6.17
C ASP A 6 -13.27 -2.22 5.16
N LYS A 7 -13.58 -1.94 3.88
CA LYS A 7 -13.63 -2.96 2.82
C LYS A 7 -12.29 -3.69 2.64
N TRP A 8 -11.17 -3.02 2.93
CA TRP A 8 -9.83 -3.60 2.85
C TRP A 8 -9.38 -4.28 4.13
N GLY A 9 -10.06 -4.03 5.25
CA GLY A 9 -9.74 -4.61 6.55
C GLY A 9 -9.54 -6.13 6.51
N PRO A 10 -10.47 -6.92 5.94
CA PRO A 10 -10.32 -8.38 5.86
C PRO A 10 -9.06 -8.83 5.09
N VAL A 11 -8.71 -8.14 3.99
CA VAL A 11 -7.53 -8.47 3.17
C VAL A 11 -6.23 -8.17 3.94
N LEU A 12 -6.18 -7.05 4.66
CA LEU A 12 -4.97 -6.62 5.37
C LEU A 12 -4.76 -7.41 6.66
N VAL A 13 -5.82 -7.65 7.43
CA VAL A 13 -5.76 -8.39 8.71
C VAL A 13 -5.50 -9.87 8.53
N SER A 14 -5.93 -10.46 7.40
CA SER A 14 -5.68 -11.88 7.11
C SER A 14 -4.24 -12.18 6.69
N GLN A 15 -3.42 -11.14 6.47
CA GLN A 15 -2.04 -11.27 6.03
C GLN A 15 -1.07 -10.82 7.13
N PRO A 16 0.11 -11.45 7.27
CA PRO A 16 1.07 -11.03 8.27
C PRO A 16 1.60 -9.61 7.99
N GLU A 17 2.30 -9.04 8.94
CA GLU A 17 3.04 -7.80 8.72
C GLU A 17 4.32 -8.09 7.90
N THR A 18 4.78 -7.10 7.14
CA THR A 18 6.11 -7.15 6.50
C THR A 18 7.22 -6.81 7.48
N GLY A 19 6.94 -5.88 8.39
CA GLY A 19 7.78 -5.51 9.52
C GLY A 19 6.94 -4.89 10.62
N MET A 20 7.56 -4.45 11.72
CA MET A 20 6.85 -3.98 12.92
C MET A 20 5.84 -2.87 12.61
N GLY A 21 4.56 -3.23 12.52
CA GLY A 21 3.43 -2.31 12.32
C GLY A 21 3.13 -1.92 10.87
N TYR A 22 3.73 -2.56 9.87
CA TYR A 22 3.48 -2.21 8.45
C TYR A 22 3.49 -3.40 7.48
N GLN A 23 2.80 -3.22 6.37
CA GLN A 23 2.81 -4.10 5.20
C GLN A 23 3.36 -3.37 3.97
N VAL A 24 4.06 -4.11 3.11
CA VAL A 24 4.41 -3.65 1.76
C VAL A 24 3.53 -4.41 0.77
N ALA A 25 2.87 -3.65 -0.10
CA ALA A 25 1.89 -4.18 -1.04
C ALA A 25 2.04 -3.56 -2.42
N SER A 26 1.65 -4.31 -3.44
CA SER A 26 1.34 -3.77 -4.76
C SER A 26 -0.09 -3.24 -4.79
N ILE A 27 -0.29 -2.06 -5.37
CA ILE A 27 -1.59 -1.43 -5.60
C ILE A 27 -1.90 -1.49 -7.09
N ILE A 28 -3.02 -2.09 -7.44
CA ILE A 28 -3.51 -2.17 -8.82
C ILE A 28 -4.74 -1.29 -8.93
N LEU A 29 -4.73 -0.35 -9.86
CA LEU A 29 -5.85 0.53 -10.13
C LEU A 29 -6.80 -0.07 -11.15
N ILE A 30 -8.05 0.42 -11.17
CA ILE A 30 -9.10 0.01 -12.11
C ILE A 30 -8.68 0.24 -13.58
N ASP A 31 -7.84 1.25 -13.85
CA ASP A 31 -7.31 1.53 -15.19
C ASP A 31 -6.15 0.60 -15.62
N GLY A 32 -5.76 -0.34 -14.76
CA GLY A 32 -4.65 -1.27 -14.98
C GLY A 32 -3.28 -0.75 -14.56
N SER A 33 -3.16 0.51 -14.12
CA SER A 33 -1.92 1.04 -13.56
C SER A 33 -1.53 0.27 -12.30
N ARG A 34 -0.23 0.03 -12.13
CA ARG A 34 0.32 -0.73 -11.01
C ARG A 34 1.42 0.03 -10.29
N TYR A 35 1.37 -0.01 -8.98
CA TYR A 35 2.40 0.53 -8.09
C TYR A 35 2.92 -0.61 -7.22
N ASP A 36 4.14 -1.08 -7.51
CA ASP A 36 4.63 -2.34 -6.93
C ASP A 36 4.91 -2.27 -5.42
N GLN A 37 5.28 -1.09 -4.92
CA GLN A 37 5.59 -0.89 -3.51
C GLN A 37 4.81 0.29 -2.96
N ALA A 38 3.79 -0.02 -2.17
CA ALA A 38 3.09 0.89 -1.29
C ALA A 38 3.24 0.43 0.16
N LEU A 39 3.43 1.38 1.07
CA LEU A 39 3.59 1.12 2.49
C LEU A 39 2.24 1.35 3.18
N ILE A 40 1.74 0.32 3.87
CA ILE A 40 0.46 0.32 4.56
C ILE A 40 0.69 0.22 6.07
N GLU A 41 0.20 1.20 6.82
CA GLU A 41 0.34 1.32 8.27
C GLU A 41 -1.02 1.71 8.88
N ALA A 42 -1.50 0.94 9.87
CA ALA A 42 -2.73 1.25 10.61
C ALA A 42 -3.96 1.60 9.73
N GLY A 43 -4.11 0.95 8.57
CA GLY A 43 -5.20 1.22 7.62
C GLY A 43 -4.98 2.41 6.70
N TYR A 44 -3.77 2.94 6.60
CA TYR A 44 -3.40 4.01 5.67
C TYR A 44 -2.35 3.53 4.68
N ILE A 45 -2.52 3.88 3.40
CA ILE A 45 -1.37 3.94 2.50
C ILE A 45 -0.61 5.21 2.86
N THR A 46 0.61 5.08 3.36
CA THR A 46 1.43 6.22 3.82
C THR A 46 2.43 6.66 2.77
N ARG A 47 2.93 5.73 1.94
CA ARG A 47 3.95 5.98 0.91
C ARG A 47 3.75 5.10 -0.32
N VAL A 48 4.20 5.59 -1.47
CA VAL A 48 4.33 4.83 -2.72
C VAL A 48 5.75 5.06 -3.26
N ARG A 49 6.47 3.98 -3.55
CA ARG A 49 7.87 4.06 -3.97
C ARG A 49 8.02 4.94 -5.22
N GLY A 50 8.98 5.85 -5.18
CA GLY A 50 9.29 6.74 -6.31
C GLY A 50 8.28 7.86 -6.53
N ARG A 51 7.37 8.10 -5.58
CA ARG A 51 6.39 9.18 -5.63
C ARG A 51 6.49 10.03 -4.37
N GLN A 52 6.37 11.36 -4.54
CA GLN A 52 6.32 12.30 -3.41
C GLN A 52 4.96 12.27 -2.72
N ASP A 53 3.90 12.08 -3.52
CA ASP A 53 2.51 11.99 -3.06
C ASP A 53 1.86 10.69 -3.53
N ILE A 54 0.69 10.37 -2.97
CA ILE A 54 -0.12 9.22 -3.41
C ILE A 54 -0.94 9.67 -4.61
N PRO A 55 -0.68 9.13 -5.82
CA PRO A 55 -1.24 9.69 -7.07
C PRO A 55 -2.62 9.10 -7.43
N PHE A 56 -3.36 8.59 -6.46
CA PHE A 56 -4.65 7.94 -6.65
C PHE A 56 -5.52 8.04 -5.40
N ASN A 57 -6.82 7.86 -5.58
CA ASN A 57 -7.80 7.73 -4.52
C ASN A 57 -8.19 6.27 -4.29
N GLU A 58 -8.83 5.99 -3.15
CA GLU A 58 -9.25 4.62 -2.79
C GLU A 58 -10.26 4.03 -3.77
N ASP A 59 -11.16 4.84 -4.33
CA ASP A 59 -12.16 4.41 -5.31
C ASP A 59 -11.53 3.95 -6.64
N GLN A 60 -10.28 4.33 -6.89
CA GLN A 60 -9.52 3.87 -8.05
C GLN A 60 -8.80 2.55 -7.81
N ILE A 61 -8.72 2.05 -6.58
CA ILE A 61 -8.03 0.80 -6.23
C ILE A 61 -8.92 -0.39 -6.59
N ALA A 62 -8.44 -1.22 -7.52
CA ALA A 62 -9.05 -2.49 -7.87
C ALA A 62 -8.60 -3.61 -6.94
N GLU A 63 -7.30 -3.64 -6.59
CA GLU A 63 -6.72 -4.72 -5.79
C GLU A 63 -5.54 -4.23 -4.94
N ILE A 64 -5.39 -4.83 -3.75
CA ILE A 64 -4.22 -4.69 -2.87
C ILE A 64 -3.62 -6.07 -2.67
N ILE A 65 -2.36 -6.24 -3.08
CA ILE A 65 -1.64 -7.51 -2.95
C ILE A 65 -0.46 -7.30 -2.00
N VAL A 66 -0.51 -7.85 -0.79
CA VAL A 66 0.63 -7.77 0.14
C VAL A 66 1.75 -8.67 -0.40
N THR A 67 2.92 -8.09 -0.67
CA THR A 67 4.05 -8.80 -1.30
C THR A 67 5.16 -9.14 -0.30
N HIS A 68 5.20 -8.45 0.85
CA HIS A 68 6.30 -8.51 1.80
C HIS A 68 7.66 -8.13 1.20
N ASP A 69 7.65 -7.32 0.14
CA ASP A 69 8.88 -6.81 -0.45
C ASP A 69 9.65 -5.96 0.55
N LYS A 70 10.99 -5.99 0.44
CA LYS A 70 11.84 -5.16 1.28
C LYS A 70 11.66 -3.68 0.93
N TRP A 71 11.29 -2.89 1.93
CA TRP A 71 11.27 -1.44 1.81
C TRP A 71 12.63 -0.84 2.22
N ASN A 72 13.31 -0.17 1.29
CA ASN A 72 14.51 0.59 1.60
C ASN A 72 14.15 2.00 2.10
N PHE A 73 14.07 2.18 3.41
CA PHE A 73 13.74 3.47 4.03
C PHE A 73 14.81 4.54 3.82
N SER A 74 16.06 4.16 3.56
CA SER A 74 17.14 5.12 3.30
C SER A 74 17.04 5.77 1.92
N ALA A 75 16.24 5.19 1.02
CA ALA A 75 16.02 5.70 -0.34
C ALA A 75 14.77 6.61 -0.45
N ASP A 76 14.09 6.89 0.66
CA ASP A 76 12.96 7.82 0.74
C ASP A 76 13.40 9.29 0.95
N GLN A 77 14.66 9.63 0.65
CA GLN A 77 15.20 11.00 0.75
C GLN A 77 14.86 11.86 -0.47
#